data_AF-A0A836KFG1-F1
#
_entry.id   AF-A0A836KFG1-F1
#
_cell.length_a   1.000
_cell.length_b   1.000
_cell.length_c   1.000
_cell.angle_alpha   90.00
_cell.angle_beta   90.00
_cell.angle_gamma   90.00
#
_symmetry.space_group_name_H-M   'P 1'
#
loop_
_entity.id
_entity.type
_entity.pdbx_description
1 polymer ?
#
loop_
_entity_poly.entity_id
_entity_poly.type
_entity_poly.pdbx_seq_one_letter_code
_entity_poly.pdbx_strand_id
1 'polypeptide(L)'
;MPHASSATSASPAESGRQDHECCVQETPQQGPTVMPPQLADCVKASECLIQGIFKRYSTSQIGIAFNGGKDSVVMFELLRHAVTTPILAQCCIFVVEHSDDFDELRRFRAWYMQKVAPGVQLVHQGVAQDMRLSLWRLTEQFPLKVVFMGTRKTDPHGRYQKEAVEKTTPGWPDFLRACPLFHWSMNDVWMYTKIMRIPQCSLYGSGYSSVGRSADTNRNPLLLREDGSYRPAWELTCDNAEREGRQAD
;
A
#
# COMPACT_ATOMS: atom_id res chain seq x y z
N MET A 1 -5.77 -54.03 -44.49
CA MET A 1 -6.94 -53.50 -45.23
C MET A 1 -8.14 -53.57 -44.29
N PRO A 2 -9.00 -52.55 -44.26
CA PRO A 2 -9.26 -51.71 -43.07
C PRO A 2 -10.65 -51.99 -42.43
N HIS A 3 -10.98 -51.51 -41.24
CA HIS A 3 -11.53 -50.18 -41.02
C HIS A 3 -11.40 -49.68 -39.58
N ALA A 4 -11.06 -48.39 -39.50
CA ALA A 4 -10.98 -47.56 -38.31
C ALA A 4 -12.37 -47.15 -37.81
N SER A 5 -12.47 -46.92 -36.49
CA SER A 5 -13.36 -45.90 -35.93
C SER A 5 -12.65 -45.20 -34.78
N SER A 6 -12.52 -43.89 -34.93
CA SER A 6 -11.87 -42.93 -34.05
C SER A 6 -12.87 -42.23 -33.12
N ALA A 7 -12.31 -41.59 -32.10
CA ALA A 7 -12.86 -40.52 -31.24
C ALA A 7 -13.71 -41.03 -30.05
N THR A 8 -13.59 -40.52 -28.83
CA THR A 8 -13.08 -39.20 -28.40
C THR A 8 -12.63 -39.32 -26.94
N SER A 9 -11.38 -38.97 -26.63
CA SER A 9 -10.90 -38.81 -25.25
C SER A 9 -11.27 -37.41 -24.76
N ALA A 10 -12.10 -37.32 -23.72
CA ALA A 10 -12.39 -36.08 -23.04
C ALA A 10 -11.17 -35.67 -22.20
N SER A 11 -10.52 -34.56 -22.58
CA SER A 11 -9.57 -33.86 -21.72
C SER A 11 -10.32 -33.15 -20.59
N PRO A 12 -9.79 -33.13 -19.35
CA PRO A 12 -10.37 -32.30 -18.31
C PRO A 12 -10.07 -30.83 -18.61
N ALA A 13 -11.12 -30.01 -18.50
CA ALA A 13 -11.08 -28.58 -18.69
C ALA A 13 -10.08 -27.90 -17.74
N GLU A 14 -9.16 -27.12 -18.31
CA GLU A 14 -8.39 -26.11 -17.60
C GLU A 14 -9.34 -25.01 -17.07
N SER A 15 -9.73 -25.09 -15.81
CA SER A 15 -10.38 -23.99 -15.09
C SER A 15 -9.42 -23.45 -14.03
N GLY A 16 -8.84 -22.28 -14.26
CA GLY A 16 -8.02 -21.62 -13.22
C GLY A 16 -7.19 -20.40 -13.65
N ARG A 17 -7.61 -19.63 -14.67
CA ARG A 17 -6.82 -18.48 -15.16
C ARG A 17 -7.57 -17.14 -15.27
N GLN A 18 -8.65 -16.92 -14.51
CA GLN A 18 -9.45 -15.69 -14.63
C GLN A 18 -9.62 -14.83 -13.37
N ASP A 19 -9.10 -15.20 -12.19
CA ASP A 19 -9.41 -14.44 -10.96
C ASP A 19 -8.41 -13.34 -10.57
N HIS A 20 -7.27 -13.23 -11.27
CA HIS A 20 -6.21 -12.28 -10.87
C HIS A 20 -6.36 -10.87 -11.45
N GLU A 21 -7.01 -10.70 -12.62
CA GLU A 21 -7.19 -9.39 -13.27
C GLU A 21 -8.17 -8.47 -12.53
N CYS A 22 -9.04 -8.99 -11.66
CA CYS A 22 -10.09 -8.22 -11.01
C CYS A 22 -9.61 -7.35 -9.82
N CYS A 23 -8.42 -7.63 -9.26
CA CYS A 23 -7.95 -6.94 -8.04
C CYS A 23 -7.03 -5.74 -8.29
N VAL A 24 -6.57 -5.55 -9.53
CA VAL A 24 -5.67 -4.46 -9.93
C VAL A 24 -6.42 -3.53 -10.86
N GLN A 25 -6.30 -2.22 -10.63
CA GLN A 25 -6.67 -1.25 -11.65
C GLN A 25 -5.43 -0.58 -12.23
N GLU A 26 -5.36 -0.59 -13.56
CA GLU A 26 -4.46 0.24 -14.34
C GLU A 26 -5.09 1.62 -14.52
N THR A 27 -4.34 2.67 -14.19
CA THR A 27 -4.80 4.05 -14.38
C THR A 27 -4.89 4.35 -15.89
N PRO A 28 -5.98 4.98 -16.39
CA PRO A 28 -6.16 5.23 -17.83
C PRO A 28 -4.96 5.94 -18.47
N GLN A 29 -4.55 5.48 -19.66
CA GLN A 29 -3.47 6.10 -20.44
C GLN A 29 -3.87 7.50 -20.90
N GLN A 30 -3.31 8.53 -20.26
CA GLN A 30 -3.16 9.86 -20.85
C GLN A 30 -1.65 10.18 -20.89
N GLY A 31 -1.23 10.95 -21.90
CA GLY A 31 0.17 11.19 -22.25
C GLY A 31 1.07 11.68 -21.10
N PRO A 32 2.40 11.74 -21.30
CA PRO A 32 3.36 12.04 -20.23
C PRO A 32 2.98 13.34 -19.53
N THR A 33 2.41 13.20 -18.33
CA THR A 33 2.09 14.35 -17.48
C THR A 33 3.40 14.70 -16.79
N VAL A 34 3.97 15.86 -17.14
CA VAL A 34 5.16 16.37 -16.48
C VAL A 34 4.84 16.53 -14.99
N MET A 35 5.69 15.98 -14.12
CA MET A 35 5.52 16.10 -12.68
C MET A 35 5.61 17.57 -12.28
N PRO A 36 4.59 18.14 -11.59
CA PRO A 36 4.65 19.52 -11.15
C PRO A 36 5.86 19.75 -10.23
N PRO A 37 6.48 20.95 -10.26
CA PRO A 37 7.66 21.24 -9.44
C PRO A 37 7.47 20.93 -7.95
N GLN A 38 6.30 21.25 -7.40
CA GLN A 38 5.99 21.00 -5.98
C GLN A 38 5.99 19.50 -5.66
N LEU A 39 5.42 18.68 -6.54
CA LEU A 39 5.43 17.22 -6.38
C LEU A 39 6.85 16.66 -6.55
N ALA A 40 7.63 17.19 -7.48
CA ALA A 40 9.02 16.80 -7.66
C ALA A 40 9.87 17.11 -6.41
N ASP A 41 9.64 18.26 -5.77
CA ASP A 41 10.28 18.61 -4.49
C ASP A 41 9.88 17.65 -3.36
N CYS A 42 8.59 17.28 -3.29
CA CYS A 42 8.11 16.27 -2.35
C CYS A 42 8.80 14.92 -2.56
N VAL A 43 8.89 14.44 -3.81
CA VAL A 43 9.59 13.19 -4.17
C VAL A 43 11.06 13.24 -3.75
N LYS A 44 11.75 14.33 -4.10
CA LYS A 44 13.17 14.51 -3.75
C LYS A 44 13.37 14.52 -2.23
N ALA A 45 12.50 15.17 -1.47
CA ALA A 45 12.56 15.18 -0.01
C ALA A 45 12.35 13.77 0.56
N SER A 46 11.39 13.00 0.04
CA SER A 46 11.13 11.61 0.42
C SER A 46 12.35 10.71 0.14
N GLU A 47 12.96 10.81 -1.04
CA GLU A 47 14.14 10.04 -1.42
C GLU A 47 15.35 10.39 -0.55
N CYS A 48 15.59 11.67 -0.27
CA CYS A 48 16.64 12.12 0.64
C CYS A 48 16.47 11.53 2.05
N LEU A 49 15.24 11.53 2.57
CA LEU A 49 14.92 10.92 3.86
C LEU A 49 15.22 9.41 3.84
N ILE A 50 14.74 8.70 2.82
CA ILE A 50 14.98 7.26 2.65
C ILE A 50 16.47 6.95 2.64
N GLN A 51 17.24 7.62 1.76
CA GLN A 51 18.69 7.42 1.67
C GLN A 51 19.40 7.76 2.99
N GLY A 52 18.96 8.79 3.70
CA GLY A 52 19.48 9.15 5.02
C GLY A 52 19.30 8.04 6.06
N ILE A 53 18.14 7.37 6.05
CA ILE A 53 17.88 6.22 6.94
C ILE A 53 18.76 5.03 6.56
N PHE A 54 18.86 4.66 5.28
CA PHE A 54 19.69 3.54 4.83
C PHE A 54 21.20 3.78 5.04
N LYS A 55 21.65 5.03 5.14
CA LYS A 55 23.04 5.38 5.53
C LYS A 55 23.29 5.19 7.03
N ARG A 56 22.26 5.26 7.87
CA ARG A 56 22.39 5.28 9.33
C ARG A 56 22.09 3.95 10.01
N TYR A 57 21.24 3.12 9.40
CA TYR A 57 20.77 1.86 9.98
C TYR A 57 21.12 0.69 9.07
N SER A 58 21.46 -0.46 9.65
CA SER A 58 21.61 -1.69 8.86
C SER A 58 20.25 -2.16 8.37
N THR A 59 20.21 -2.89 7.26
CA THR A 59 18.98 -3.41 6.65
C THR A 59 18.15 -4.23 7.63
N SER A 60 18.79 -5.04 8.49
CA SER A 60 18.13 -5.81 9.56
C SER A 60 17.44 -4.98 10.66
N GLN A 61 17.80 -3.70 10.80
CA GLN A 61 17.20 -2.75 11.75
C GLN A 61 16.06 -1.94 11.12
N ILE A 62 15.82 -2.09 9.81
CA ILE A 62 14.82 -1.33 9.06
C ILE A 62 13.58 -2.18 8.87
N GLY A 63 12.45 -1.68 9.36
CA GLY A 63 11.11 -2.18 9.08
C GLY A 63 10.44 -1.36 7.98
N ILE A 64 9.55 -1.97 7.20
CA ILE A 64 8.73 -1.30 6.19
C ILE A 64 7.30 -1.82 6.33
N ALA A 65 6.40 -0.96 6.80
CA ALA A 65 4.99 -1.30 6.96
C ALA A 65 4.25 -1.16 5.61
N PHE A 66 3.83 -2.29 5.04
CA PHE A 66 3.20 -2.38 3.72
C PHE A 66 1.81 -3.03 3.81
N ASN A 67 0.76 -2.23 3.88
CA ASN A 67 -0.62 -2.73 3.99
C ASN A 67 -1.34 -2.89 2.63
N GLY A 68 -0.71 -2.48 1.53
CA GLY A 68 -1.28 -2.51 0.18
C GLY A 68 -2.24 -1.37 -0.13
N GLY A 69 -2.51 -0.47 0.83
CA GLY A 69 -3.22 0.77 0.58
C GLY A 69 -2.35 1.80 -0.16
N LYS A 70 -3.00 2.77 -0.82
CA LYS A 70 -2.38 3.74 -1.72
C LYS A 70 -1.09 4.38 -1.18
N ASP A 71 -1.10 4.80 0.09
CA ASP A 71 0.04 5.51 0.68
C ASP A 71 1.22 4.57 0.95
N SER A 72 0.95 3.36 1.45
CA SER A 72 2.00 2.35 1.64
C SER A 72 2.62 1.88 0.33
N VAL A 73 1.81 1.83 -0.75
CA VAL A 73 2.27 1.47 -2.10
C VAL A 73 3.16 2.57 -2.67
N VAL A 74 2.73 3.84 -2.60
CA VAL A 74 3.56 4.96 -3.06
C VAL A 74 4.86 5.07 -2.26
N MET A 75 4.81 4.89 -0.93
CA MET A 75 6.00 4.82 -0.09
C MET A 75 6.94 3.69 -0.53
N PHE A 76 6.40 2.52 -0.86
CA PHE A 76 7.20 1.37 -1.29
C PHE A 76 7.83 1.57 -2.68
N GLU A 77 7.14 2.22 -3.61
CA GLU A 77 7.72 2.60 -4.91
C GLU A 77 8.85 3.62 -4.74
N LEU A 78 8.70 4.62 -3.86
CA LEU A 78 9.79 5.54 -3.53
C LEU A 78 11.01 4.79 -2.94
N LEU A 79 10.77 3.80 -2.07
CA LEU A 79 11.83 2.93 -1.55
C LEU A 79 12.52 2.16 -2.67
N ARG A 80 11.78 1.56 -3.60
CA ARG A 80 12.32 0.81 -4.75
C ARG A 80 13.13 1.68 -5.72
N HIS A 81 12.78 2.95 -5.86
CA HIS A 81 13.56 3.90 -6.67
C HIS A 81 14.82 4.36 -5.94
N ALA A 82 14.76 4.54 -4.62
CA ALA A 82 15.88 5.02 -3.82
C ALA A 82 16.91 3.94 -3.47
N VAL A 83 16.50 2.66 -3.37
CA VAL A 83 17.37 1.53 -3.00
C VAL A 83 17.05 0.27 -3.81
N THR A 84 18.07 -0.56 -4.04
CA THR A 84 17.93 -1.75 -4.89
C THR A 84 17.10 -2.86 -4.23
N THR A 85 16.46 -3.70 -5.03
CA THR A 85 15.66 -4.85 -4.54
C THR A 85 16.45 -5.79 -3.61
N PRO A 86 17.72 -6.16 -3.88
CA PRO A 86 18.48 -7.00 -2.95
C PRO A 86 18.75 -6.35 -1.59
N ILE A 87 18.79 -5.02 -1.50
CA ILE A 87 18.89 -4.30 -0.23
C ILE A 87 17.53 -4.34 0.49
N LEU A 88 16.44 -4.07 -0.22
CA LEU A 88 15.08 -4.14 0.34
C LEU A 88 14.74 -5.53 0.86
N ALA A 89 15.15 -6.58 0.16
CA ALA A 89 14.91 -7.97 0.56
C ALA A 89 15.58 -8.36 1.90
N GLN A 90 16.53 -7.55 2.40
CA GLN A 90 17.17 -7.74 3.70
C GLN A 90 16.46 -6.98 4.83
N CYS A 91 15.50 -6.11 4.51
CA CYS A 91 14.69 -5.39 5.48
C CYS A 91 13.50 -6.25 5.94
N CYS A 92 12.94 -5.94 7.12
CA CYS A 92 11.68 -6.51 7.56
C CYS A 92 10.53 -5.78 6.88
N ILE A 93 10.04 -6.30 5.77
CA ILE A 93 8.85 -5.78 5.08
C ILE A 93 7.65 -6.53 5.63
N PHE A 94 6.71 -5.85 6.27
CA PHE A 94 5.64 -6.50 7.02
C PHE A 94 4.28 -5.86 6.82
N VAL A 95 3.24 -6.68 7.04
CA VAL A 95 1.86 -6.25 7.16
C VAL A 95 1.30 -6.72 8.50
N VAL A 96 0.54 -5.86 9.18
CA VAL A 96 -0.26 -6.24 10.34
C VAL A 96 -1.67 -6.52 9.85
N GLU A 97 -2.09 -7.80 9.85
CA GLU A 97 -3.32 -8.23 9.20
C GLU A 97 -4.46 -8.39 10.19
N HIS A 98 -5.61 -7.79 9.85
CA HIS A 98 -6.86 -8.04 10.53
C HIS A 98 -7.61 -9.20 9.87
N SER A 99 -8.37 -9.97 10.67
CA SER A 99 -9.21 -11.06 10.16
C SER A 99 -10.28 -10.58 9.19
N ASP A 100 -10.66 -9.31 9.28
CA ASP A 100 -11.67 -8.64 8.46
C ASP A 100 -11.04 -7.63 7.48
N ASP A 101 -9.81 -7.89 7.01
CA ASP A 101 -9.28 -7.21 5.82
C ASP A 101 -10.16 -7.52 4.59
N PHE A 102 -10.22 -6.61 3.63
CA PHE A 102 -10.83 -6.87 2.31
C PHE A 102 -10.06 -7.94 1.54
N ASP A 103 -10.79 -8.82 0.86
CA ASP A 103 -10.20 -9.85 -0.01
C ASP A 103 -9.42 -9.23 -1.18
N GLU A 104 -9.95 -8.17 -1.77
CA GLU A 104 -9.32 -7.41 -2.86
C GLU A 104 -7.98 -6.86 -2.42
N LEU A 105 -7.89 -6.34 -1.19
CA LEU A 105 -6.65 -5.81 -0.63
C LEU A 105 -5.63 -6.92 -0.35
N ARG A 106 -6.07 -8.06 0.20
CA ARG A 106 -5.23 -9.27 0.38
C ARG A 106 -4.66 -9.76 -0.96
N ARG A 107 -5.53 -9.92 -1.97
CA ARG A 107 -5.15 -10.35 -3.31
C ARG A 107 -4.19 -9.36 -3.98
N PHE A 108 -4.47 -8.07 -3.85
CA PHE A 108 -3.60 -7.01 -4.36
C PHE A 108 -2.20 -7.06 -3.71
N ARG A 109 -2.09 -7.20 -2.39
CA ARG A 109 -0.79 -7.35 -1.71
C ARG A 109 0.01 -8.54 -2.25
N ALA A 110 -0.63 -9.70 -2.34
CA ALA A 110 0.01 -10.92 -2.84
C ALA A 110 0.47 -10.76 -4.30
N TRP A 111 -0.39 -10.20 -5.16
CA TRP A 111 -0.06 -9.90 -6.55
C TRP A 111 1.10 -8.90 -6.65
N TYR A 112 1.08 -7.83 -5.85
CA TYR A 112 2.10 -6.78 -5.89
C TYR A 112 3.47 -7.33 -5.51
N MET A 113 3.56 -8.13 -4.45
CA MET A 113 4.80 -8.79 -4.05
C MET A 113 5.30 -9.79 -5.10
N GLN A 114 4.38 -10.49 -5.78
CA GLN A 114 4.76 -11.45 -6.82
C GLN A 114 5.22 -10.78 -8.13
N LYS A 115 4.52 -9.73 -8.57
CA LYS A 115 4.64 -9.18 -9.93
C LYS A 115 5.47 -7.89 -9.98
N VAL A 116 5.30 -7.02 -9.00
CA VAL A 116 5.97 -5.72 -8.95
C VAL A 116 7.27 -5.83 -8.17
N ALA A 117 7.25 -6.52 -7.03
CA ALA A 117 8.38 -6.65 -6.13
C ALA A 117 8.94 -8.08 -5.97
N PRO A 118 9.23 -8.80 -7.08
CA PRO A 118 9.75 -10.16 -6.98
C PRO A 118 11.09 -10.18 -6.22
N GLY A 119 11.26 -11.18 -5.35
CA GLY A 119 12.45 -11.34 -4.51
C GLY A 119 12.39 -10.64 -3.16
N VAL A 120 11.31 -9.89 -2.88
CA VAL A 120 11.00 -9.38 -1.55
C VAL A 120 10.01 -10.31 -0.85
N GLN A 121 10.26 -10.61 0.43
CA GLN A 121 9.33 -11.35 1.27
C GLN A 121 8.49 -10.39 2.11
N LEU A 122 7.17 -10.58 2.10
CA LEU A 122 6.25 -9.91 3.01
C LEU A 122 6.04 -10.78 4.26
N VAL A 123 6.36 -10.24 5.43
CA VAL A 123 6.10 -10.85 6.73
C VAL A 123 4.66 -10.57 7.13
N HIS A 124 3.88 -11.62 7.33
CA HIS A 124 2.49 -11.54 7.75
C HIS A 124 2.40 -11.62 9.28
N GLN A 125 2.12 -10.50 9.93
CA GLN A 125 1.90 -10.42 11.36
C GLN A 125 0.40 -10.33 11.64
N GLY A 126 -0.23 -11.45 12.03
CA GLY A 126 -1.62 -11.42 12.47
C GLY A 126 -1.79 -10.49 13.68
N VAL A 127 -2.89 -9.74 13.70
CA VAL A 127 -3.24 -8.92 14.87
C VAL A 127 -3.48 -9.84 16.07
N ALA A 128 -2.78 -9.55 17.16
CA ALA A 128 -2.98 -10.19 18.44
C ALA A 128 -4.21 -9.56 19.14
N GLN A 129 -4.06 -9.09 20.37
CA GLN A 129 -5.11 -8.34 21.06
C GLN A 129 -5.32 -6.96 20.43
N ASP A 130 -4.22 -6.28 20.09
CA ASP A 130 -4.23 -4.94 19.49
C ASP A 130 -3.00 -4.75 18.59
N MET A 131 -2.97 -3.64 17.85
CA MET A 131 -1.85 -3.28 16.96
C MET A 131 -0.53 -3.14 17.73
N ARG A 132 -0.57 -2.60 18.94
CA ARG A 132 0.62 -2.33 19.76
C ARG A 132 1.30 -3.63 20.17
N LEU A 133 0.57 -4.61 20.68
CA LEU A 133 1.08 -5.94 21.02
C LEU A 133 1.59 -6.68 19.79
N SER A 134 0.91 -6.52 18.65
CA SER A 134 1.34 -7.13 17.38
C SER A 134 2.70 -6.60 16.94
N LEU A 135 2.94 -5.28 17.09
CA LEU A 135 4.24 -4.68 16.81
C LEU A 135 5.30 -5.07 17.85
N TRP A 136 4.95 -5.24 19.13
CA TRP A 136 5.88 -5.76 20.14
C TRP A 136 6.40 -7.15 19.76
N ARG A 137 5.50 -8.08 19.41
CA ARG A 137 5.86 -9.42 18.93
C ARG A 137 6.71 -9.40 17.66
N LEU A 138 6.48 -8.42 16.78
CA LEU A 138 7.31 -8.23 15.60
C LEU A 138 8.74 -7.79 16.00
N THR A 139 8.87 -6.87 16.96
CA THR A 139 10.18 -6.41 17.45
C THR A 139 10.96 -7.45 18.25
N GLU A 140 10.29 -8.49 18.76
CA GLU A 140 10.95 -9.66 19.37
C GLU A 140 11.60 -10.57 18.31
N GLN A 141 11.07 -10.58 17.09
CA GLN A 141 11.59 -11.37 15.97
C GLN A 141 12.62 -10.61 15.13
N PHE A 142 12.48 -9.28 15.05
CA PHE A 142 13.33 -8.41 14.25
C PHE A 142 13.86 -7.24 15.10
N PRO A 143 15.17 -6.92 15.06
CA PRO A 143 15.77 -5.88 15.89
C PRO A 143 15.51 -4.46 15.32
N LEU A 144 14.24 -4.14 15.05
CA LEU A 144 13.82 -2.90 14.39
C LEU A 144 14.22 -1.67 15.22
N LYS A 145 14.88 -0.71 14.56
CA LYS A 145 15.24 0.61 15.12
C LYS A 145 14.54 1.75 14.39
N VAL A 146 14.11 1.52 13.15
CA VAL A 146 13.37 2.46 12.34
C VAL A 146 12.36 1.70 11.48
N VAL A 147 11.16 2.24 11.36
CA VAL A 147 10.08 1.65 10.57
C VAL A 147 9.55 2.70 9.61
N PHE A 148 9.62 2.41 8.32
CA PHE A 148 8.98 3.21 7.28
C PHE A 148 7.46 3.01 7.32
N MET A 149 6.71 4.12 7.31
CA MET A 149 5.25 4.15 7.36
C MET A 149 4.69 5.14 6.32
N GLY A 150 3.59 4.78 5.67
CA GLY A 150 2.89 5.63 4.68
C GLY A 150 2.06 6.76 5.30
N THR A 151 2.29 7.12 6.56
CA THR A 151 1.48 8.11 7.28
C THR A 151 1.74 9.52 6.77
N ARG A 152 0.67 10.25 6.47
CA ARG A 152 0.68 11.69 6.15
C ARG A 152 0.32 12.52 7.37
N LYS A 153 0.73 13.79 7.40
CA LYS A 153 0.44 14.72 8.49
C LYS A 153 -1.06 14.95 8.70
N THR A 154 -1.86 14.80 7.65
CA THR A 154 -3.33 14.96 7.68
C THR A 154 -4.06 13.71 8.17
N ASP A 155 -3.38 12.57 8.35
CA ASP A 155 -3.99 11.36 8.89
C ASP A 155 -4.35 11.54 10.40
N PRO A 156 -5.36 10.81 10.93
CA PRO A 156 -5.83 10.98 12.32
C PRO A 156 -4.74 10.89 13.39
N HIS A 157 -3.77 9.99 13.21
CA HIS A 157 -2.61 9.87 14.10
C HIS A 157 -1.41 10.70 13.64
N GLY A 158 -1.32 11.01 12.35
CA GLY A 158 -0.25 11.82 11.77
C GLY A 158 -0.25 13.26 12.26
N ARG A 159 -1.43 13.82 12.58
CA ARG A 159 -1.57 15.20 13.10
C ARG A 159 -0.84 15.47 14.41
N TYR A 160 -0.54 14.43 15.18
CA TYR A 160 0.18 14.54 16.46
C TYR A 160 1.70 14.39 16.31
N GLN A 161 2.16 13.90 15.16
CA GLN A 161 3.57 13.82 14.83
C GLN A 161 4.05 15.21 14.38
N LYS A 162 5.23 15.61 14.84
CA LYS A 162 5.80 16.94 14.54
C LYS A 162 6.63 16.90 13.27
N GLU A 163 7.46 15.87 13.14
CA GLU A 163 8.47 15.73 12.09
C GLU A 163 8.28 14.45 11.29
N ALA A 164 8.75 14.41 10.05
CA ALA A 164 8.67 13.22 9.20
C ALA A 164 9.38 11.99 9.78
N VAL A 165 10.34 12.19 10.69
CA VAL A 165 10.98 11.12 11.46
C VAL A 165 10.84 11.41 12.94
N GLU A 166 10.10 10.58 13.67
CA GLU A 166 9.87 10.78 15.10
C GLU A 166 9.81 9.45 15.85
N LYS A 167 10.25 9.45 17.11
CA LYS A 167 10.15 8.28 17.98
C LYS A 167 8.69 7.90 18.20
N THR A 168 8.42 6.62 18.40
CA THR A 168 7.13 6.14 18.90
C THR A 168 6.79 6.79 20.25
N THR A 169 5.49 6.95 20.52
CA THR A 169 5.03 7.50 21.79
C THR A 169 5.16 6.48 22.92
N PRO A 170 5.22 6.91 24.20
CA PRO A 170 5.32 6.00 25.34
C PRO A 170 4.24 4.90 25.30
N GLY A 171 4.66 3.66 25.54
CA GLY A 171 3.81 2.46 25.51
C GLY A 171 3.85 1.68 24.20
N TRP A 172 4.27 2.29 23.09
CA TRP A 172 4.56 1.59 21.83
C TRP A 172 5.99 1.01 21.83
N PRO A 173 6.30 0.02 20.96
CA PRO A 173 7.66 -0.48 20.83
C PRO A 173 8.65 0.63 20.46
N ASP A 174 9.88 0.54 20.97
CA ASP A 174 10.89 1.60 20.82
C ASP A 174 11.57 1.55 19.44
N PHE A 175 11.08 2.37 18.52
CA PHE A 175 11.70 2.63 17.22
C PHE A 175 11.35 4.03 16.71
N LEU A 176 12.06 4.46 15.66
CA LEU A 176 11.69 5.66 14.89
C LEU A 176 10.63 5.33 13.85
N ARG A 177 9.57 6.13 13.78
CA ARG A 177 8.64 6.17 12.66
C ARG A 177 9.21 7.08 11.59
N ALA A 178 9.56 6.55 10.44
CA ALA A 178 10.02 7.32 9.29
C ALA A 178 8.87 7.39 8.27
N CYS A 179 8.39 8.58 7.98
CA CYS A 179 7.21 8.80 7.13
C CYS A 179 7.61 9.60 5.88
N PRO A 180 8.07 8.96 4.79
CA PRO A 180 8.51 9.67 3.58
C PRO A 180 7.41 10.52 2.95
N LEU A 181 6.15 10.14 3.13
CA LEU A 181 4.98 10.85 2.61
C LEU A 181 4.44 11.93 3.57
N PHE A 182 5.13 12.23 4.67
CA PHE A 182 4.53 13.01 5.77
C PHE A 182 3.92 14.36 5.34
N HIS A 183 4.52 15.04 4.37
CA HIS A 183 4.05 16.34 3.86
C HIS A 183 3.23 16.27 2.57
N TRP A 184 2.89 15.07 2.10
CA TRP A 184 2.12 14.88 0.87
C TRP A 184 0.63 15.09 1.14
N SER A 185 -0.08 15.71 0.20
CA SER A 185 -1.55 15.70 0.15
C SER A 185 -2.08 14.39 -0.43
N MET A 186 -3.39 14.15 -0.31
CA MET A 186 -4.04 13.03 -1.01
C MET A 186 -3.89 13.18 -2.54
N ASN A 187 -4.01 14.42 -3.03
CA ASN A 187 -3.84 14.72 -4.44
C ASN A 187 -2.42 14.41 -4.93
N ASP A 188 -1.38 14.70 -4.14
CA ASP A 188 0.01 14.35 -4.48
C ASP A 188 0.19 12.84 -4.63
N VAL A 189 -0.40 12.05 -3.72
CA VAL A 189 -0.38 10.58 -3.76
C VAL A 189 -1.01 10.07 -5.06
N TRP A 190 -2.20 10.56 -5.42
CA TRP A 190 -2.88 10.15 -6.66
C TRP A 190 -2.18 10.64 -7.92
N MET A 191 -1.65 11.85 -7.91
CA MET A 191 -0.93 12.42 -9.04
C MET A 191 0.37 11.64 -9.30
N TYR A 192 1.15 11.35 -8.25
CA TYR A 192 2.34 10.52 -8.37
C TYR A 192 1.99 9.11 -8.85
N THR A 193 0.94 8.50 -8.29
CA THR A 193 0.42 7.21 -8.73
C THR A 193 0.12 7.18 -10.22
N LYS A 194 -0.55 8.23 -10.73
CA LYS A 194 -0.88 8.36 -12.16
C LYS A 194 0.38 8.55 -13.02
N ILE A 195 1.26 9.48 -12.65
CA ILE A 195 2.49 9.80 -13.41
C ILE A 195 3.40 8.58 -13.51
N MET A 196 3.58 7.88 -12.39
CA MET A 196 4.46 6.72 -12.27
C MET A 196 3.79 5.40 -12.69
N ARG A 197 2.50 5.44 -13.07
CA ARG A 197 1.69 4.28 -13.47
C ARG A 197 1.72 3.16 -12.43
N ILE A 198 1.59 3.53 -11.15
CA ILE A 198 1.66 2.60 -10.04
C ILE A 198 0.33 1.85 -9.94
N PRO A 199 0.34 0.50 -9.96
CA PRO A 199 -0.89 -0.29 -9.85
C PRO A 199 -1.53 -0.08 -8.47
N GLN A 200 -2.86 -0.07 -8.44
CA GLN A 200 -3.64 0.15 -7.22
C GLN A 200 -4.69 -0.94 -7.01
N CYS A 201 -5.06 -1.16 -5.75
CA CYS A 201 -6.15 -2.04 -5.36
C CYS A 201 -7.47 -1.58 -6.00
N SER A 202 -8.23 -2.52 -6.55
CA SER A 202 -9.48 -2.23 -7.28
C SER A 202 -10.58 -1.56 -6.46
N LEU A 203 -10.52 -1.63 -5.12
CA LEU A 203 -11.40 -0.88 -4.23
C LEU A 203 -11.37 0.62 -4.51
N TYR A 204 -10.19 1.18 -4.81
CA TYR A 204 -10.05 2.61 -5.11
C TYR A 204 -10.81 3.00 -6.38
N GLY A 205 -10.82 2.14 -7.40
CA GLY A 205 -11.63 2.32 -8.61
C GLY A 205 -13.14 2.28 -8.36
N SER A 206 -13.55 1.60 -7.29
CA SER A 206 -14.95 1.37 -6.93
C SER A 206 -15.50 2.40 -5.94
N GLY A 207 -14.76 3.47 -5.66
CA GLY A 207 -15.19 4.59 -4.82
C GLY A 207 -14.77 4.53 -3.35
N TYR A 208 -13.88 3.61 -2.96
CA TYR A 208 -13.25 3.64 -1.64
C TYR A 208 -12.09 4.63 -1.65
N SER A 209 -12.15 5.73 -0.89
CA SER A 209 -11.05 6.71 -0.81
C SER A 209 -10.07 6.45 0.35
N SER A 210 -10.50 5.72 1.37
CA SER A 210 -9.69 5.28 2.51
C SER A 210 -10.08 3.85 2.85
N VAL A 211 -9.11 2.95 2.93
CA VAL A 211 -9.35 1.51 3.16
C VAL A 211 -8.74 1.13 4.51
N GLY A 212 -9.56 0.60 5.41
CA GLY A 212 -9.11 -0.12 6.59
C GLY A 212 -9.89 -1.42 6.73
N ARG A 213 -10.30 -1.79 7.95
CA ARG A 213 -11.12 -2.98 8.21
C ARG A 213 -12.44 -2.94 7.43
N SER A 214 -12.89 -4.08 6.93
CA SER A 214 -14.09 -4.17 6.09
C SER A 214 -15.37 -3.82 6.85
N ALA A 215 -15.44 -4.15 8.14
CA ALA A 215 -16.56 -3.81 9.01
C ALA A 215 -16.82 -2.29 9.09
N ASP A 216 -15.74 -1.49 8.99
CA ASP A 216 -15.76 -0.06 9.29
C ASP A 216 -15.51 0.81 8.05
N THR A 217 -15.50 0.21 6.85
CA THR A 217 -15.22 0.92 5.59
C THR A 217 -16.36 0.77 4.57
N ASN A 218 -16.87 1.91 4.12
CA ASN A 218 -17.78 2.07 3.01
C ASN A 218 -17.14 2.90 1.89
N ARG A 219 -17.77 2.88 0.72
CA ARG A 219 -17.44 3.80 -0.38
C ARG A 219 -17.72 5.24 0.05
N ASN A 220 -16.93 6.18 -0.44
CA ASN A 220 -17.05 7.58 -0.07
C ASN A 220 -18.35 8.17 -0.63
N PRO A 221 -19.25 8.73 0.20
CA PRO A 221 -20.51 9.30 -0.25
C PRO A 221 -20.34 10.45 -1.26
N LEU A 222 -19.23 11.20 -1.19
CA LEU A 222 -18.93 12.30 -2.12
C LEU A 222 -18.47 11.82 -3.50
N LEU A 223 -18.28 10.51 -3.69
CA LEU A 223 -18.01 9.89 -4.98
C LEU A 223 -19.27 9.28 -5.62
N LEU A 224 -20.41 9.29 -4.94
CA LEU A 224 -21.68 8.78 -5.49
C LEU A 224 -22.12 9.61 -6.71
N ARG A 225 -22.58 8.93 -7.75
CA ARG A 225 -23.23 9.51 -8.94
C ARG A 225 -24.75 9.42 -8.82
N GLU A 226 -25.47 10.19 -9.62
CA GLU A 226 -26.93 10.20 -9.66
C GLU A 226 -27.54 8.84 -10.03
N ASP A 227 -26.83 8.04 -10.83
CA ASP A 227 -27.23 6.69 -11.24
C ASP A 227 -26.96 5.60 -10.18
N GLY A 228 -26.44 5.97 -9.00
CA GLY A 228 -26.09 5.05 -7.92
C GLY A 228 -24.70 4.40 -8.04
N SER A 229 -23.96 4.64 -9.12
CA SER A 229 -22.57 4.21 -9.27
C SER A 229 -21.61 5.14 -8.52
N TYR A 230 -20.35 4.73 -8.36
CA TYR A 230 -19.33 5.54 -7.68
C TYR A 230 -18.21 5.95 -8.64
N ARG A 231 -17.78 7.21 -8.53
CA ARG A 231 -16.52 7.70 -9.09
C ARG A 231 -15.34 7.03 -8.38
N PRO A 232 -14.20 6.84 -9.07
CA PRO A 232 -13.00 6.33 -8.45
C PRO A 232 -12.39 7.32 -7.44
N ALA A 233 -11.56 6.82 -6.54
CA ALA A 233 -10.98 7.58 -5.43
C ALA A 233 -10.14 8.78 -5.85
N TRP A 234 -9.46 8.71 -7.00
CA TRP A 234 -8.64 9.80 -7.53
C TRP A 234 -9.46 10.96 -8.11
N GLU A 235 -10.79 10.86 -8.17
CA GLU A 235 -11.68 11.97 -8.50
C GLU A 235 -12.18 12.73 -7.23
N LEU A 236 -11.76 12.30 -6.03
CA LEU A 236 -12.03 13.05 -4.81
C LEU A 236 -11.14 14.29 -4.73
N THR A 237 -11.73 15.48 -4.57
CA THR A 237 -11.02 16.76 -4.63
C THR A 237 -10.74 17.38 -3.26
N CYS A 238 -11.25 16.81 -2.17
CA CYS A 238 -11.12 17.35 -0.83
C CYS A 238 -10.42 16.33 0.10
N ASP A 239 -9.21 16.66 0.56
CA ASP A 239 -8.42 15.82 1.47
C ASP A 239 -9.16 15.53 2.79
N ASN A 240 -9.87 16.52 3.35
CA ASN A 240 -10.61 16.33 4.60
C ASN A 240 -11.76 15.32 4.45
N ALA A 241 -12.25 15.13 3.22
CA ALA A 241 -13.29 14.18 2.90
C ALA A 241 -12.77 12.75 2.66
N GLU A 242 -11.45 12.52 2.67
CA GLU A 242 -10.85 11.23 2.33
C GLU A 242 -11.42 10.07 3.16
N ARG A 243 -11.79 10.35 4.41
CA ARG A 243 -12.25 9.34 5.38
C ARG A 243 -13.76 9.35 5.63
N GLU A 244 -14.57 10.05 4.83
CA GLU A 244 -16.04 10.09 4.98
C GLU A 244 -16.71 8.72 4.75
N GLY A 245 -16.01 7.79 4.11
CA GLY A 245 -16.44 6.39 4.01
C GLY A 245 -16.13 5.54 5.25
N ARG A 246 -15.44 6.06 6.27
CA ARG A 246 -15.07 5.33 7.48
C ARG A 246 -16.11 5.57 8.56
N GLN A 247 -16.52 4.53 9.28
CA GLN A 247 -17.29 4.73 10.51
C GLN A 247 -16.41 5.48 11.52
N ALA A 248 -17.01 6.41 12.28
CA ALA A 248 -16.30 7.10 13.35
C ALA A 248 -15.93 6.09 14.44
N ASP A 249 -14.65 6.06 14.82
CA ASP A 249 -14.17 5.34 16.00
C ASP A 249 -14.72 5.98 17.29
#